data_AF-A0A2J8TM91-F1
#
_entry.id   AF-A0A2J8TM91-F1
#
_cell.length_a   1.000
_cell.length_b   1.000
_cell.length_c   1.000
_cell.angle_alpha   90.00
_cell.angle_beta   90.00
_cell.angle_gamma   90.00
#
_symmetry.space_group_name_H-M   'P 1'
#
loop_
_entity.id
_entity.type
_entity.pdbx_description
1 polymer ?
#
loop_
_entity_poly.entity_id
_entity_poly.type
_entity_poly.pdbx_seq_one_letter_code
_entity_poly.pdbx_strand_id
1 'polypeptide(L)'
;MAFSGSQAPYLSPAVPFSGTIQGGLQDGLQITVNGTVLSSSGTRFAVDFQTGFSGKDIAFHFNPRFEDRGYVVCNTRQNGSWGPEERKTHMPFQKGMPFDLCFLVQSSDFKVMVNGSLFVQYFHRVPFHRVDTISVNGSVQLSYISFQPMPFITTIPGGLYPSKSIILSGTVLPS
;
A
#
# COMPACT_ATOMS: atom_id res chain seq x y z
N MET A 1 -9.88 10.61 -24.61
CA MET A 1 -8.55 11.16 -24.28
C MET A 1 -8.01 10.36 -23.12
N ALA A 2 -6.95 9.58 -23.32
CA ALA A 2 -6.35 8.78 -22.25
C ALA A 2 -5.34 9.64 -21.50
N PHE A 3 -5.57 9.90 -20.22
CA PHE A 3 -4.56 10.47 -19.34
C PHE A 3 -3.47 9.40 -19.11
N SER A 4 -2.40 9.43 -19.89
CA SER A 4 -1.31 8.46 -19.85
C SER A 4 -0.21 8.88 -18.87
N GLY A 5 -0.56 9.06 -17.60
CA GLY A 5 0.41 9.31 -16.54
C GLY A 5 0.01 8.57 -15.28
N SER A 6 0.93 7.78 -14.73
CA SER A 6 0.83 7.35 -13.34
C SER A 6 0.73 8.59 -12.45
N GLN A 7 -0.19 8.59 -11.49
CA GLN A 7 -0.31 9.64 -10.49
C GLN A 7 1.07 9.98 -9.88
N ALA A 8 1.39 11.27 -9.77
CA ALA A 8 2.62 11.70 -9.10
C ALA A 8 2.66 11.20 -7.65
N PRO A 9 3.82 10.78 -7.14
CA PRO A 9 3.92 10.26 -5.79
C PRO A 9 3.69 11.36 -4.75
N TYR A 10 3.22 10.96 -3.57
CA TYR A 10 3.30 11.79 -2.38
C TYR A 10 4.71 11.68 -1.81
N LEU A 11 5.41 12.81 -1.66
CA LEU A 11 6.79 12.85 -1.14
C LEU A 11 6.80 13.37 0.29
N SER A 12 7.44 12.62 1.18
CA SER A 12 7.55 12.89 2.62
C SER A 12 6.24 13.36 3.28
N PRO A 13 5.09 12.71 3.03
CA PRO A 13 3.83 13.16 3.62
C PRO A 13 3.86 13.06 5.15
N ALA A 14 3.35 14.09 5.83
CA ALA A 14 3.20 14.07 7.29
C ALA A 14 2.12 13.07 7.73
N VAL A 15 2.33 12.41 8.86
CA VAL A 15 1.37 11.46 9.47
C VAL A 15 0.63 12.15 10.63
N PRO A 16 -0.72 12.08 10.71
CA PRO A 16 -1.63 11.32 9.85
C PRO A 16 -1.75 11.89 8.44
N PHE A 17 -1.76 10.99 7.45
CA PHE A 17 -1.86 11.32 6.03
C PHE A 17 -3.19 10.82 5.47
N SER A 18 -3.79 11.57 4.54
CA SER A 18 -4.84 11.08 3.65
C SER A 18 -4.70 11.73 2.28
N GLY A 19 -4.73 10.92 1.23
CA GLY A 19 -4.55 11.38 -0.14
C GLY A 19 -5.44 10.61 -1.12
N THR A 20 -5.89 11.32 -2.14
CA THR A 20 -6.70 10.74 -3.22
C THR A 20 -5.87 9.81 -4.09
N ILE A 21 -6.45 8.68 -4.47
CA ILE A 21 -5.98 7.79 -5.53
C ILE A 21 -6.69 8.22 -6.81
N GLN A 22 -5.96 8.87 -7.72
CA GLN A 22 -6.53 9.42 -8.95
C GLN A 22 -7.06 8.29 -9.83
N GLY A 23 -8.36 8.33 -10.15
CA GLY A 23 -9.05 7.26 -10.88
C GLY A 23 -9.45 6.06 -10.02
N GLY A 24 -9.23 6.13 -8.70
CA GLY A 24 -9.52 5.03 -7.77
C GLY A 24 -8.61 3.81 -7.97
N LEU A 25 -8.91 2.73 -7.25
CA LEU A 25 -8.20 1.46 -7.46
C LEU A 25 -8.60 0.82 -8.80
N GLN A 26 -7.60 0.29 -9.49
CA GLN A 26 -7.75 -0.42 -10.77
C GLN A 26 -7.06 -1.79 -10.66
N ASP A 27 -7.54 -2.78 -11.42
CA ASP A 27 -6.84 -4.05 -11.56
C ASP A 27 -5.43 -3.82 -12.13
N GLY A 28 -4.42 -4.42 -11.51
CA GLY A 28 -3.01 -4.20 -11.83
C GLY A 28 -2.39 -2.94 -11.20
N LEU A 29 -3.14 -2.11 -10.47
CA LEU A 29 -2.54 -0.96 -9.79
C LEU A 29 -1.67 -1.43 -8.61
N GLN A 30 -0.39 -1.06 -8.63
CA GLN A 30 0.51 -1.20 -7.50
C GLN A 30 0.64 0.13 -6.75
N ILE A 31 0.46 0.08 -5.43
CA ILE A 31 0.68 1.19 -4.52
C ILE A 31 1.84 0.82 -3.60
N THR A 32 2.91 1.60 -3.62
CA THR A 32 4.07 1.40 -2.75
C THR A 32 4.09 2.47 -1.66
N VAL A 33 4.18 2.04 -0.41
CA VAL A 33 4.35 2.87 0.77
C VAL A 33 5.75 2.61 1.32
N ASN A 34 6.62 3.60 1.22
CA ASN A 34 7.95 3.56 1.81
C ASN A 34 8.00 4.43 3.06
N GLY A 35 8.58 3.90 4.15
CA GLY A 35 8.64 4.62 5.40
C GLY A 35 9.46 3.91 6.45
N THR A 36 9.43 4.45 7.67
CA THR A 36 10.14 3.95 8.85
C THR A 36 9.17 3.85 10.01
N VAL A 37 9.14 2.69 10.68
CA VAL A 37 8.35 2.53 11.91
C VAL A 37 9.02 3.33 13.03
N LEU A 38 8.26 4.11 13.80
CA LEU A 38 8.84 4.91 14.89
C LEU A 38 9.36 4.01 16.03
N SER A 39 10.56 4.33 16.54
CA SER A 39 11.25 3.52 17.55
C SER A 39 10.55 3.51 18.92
N SER A 40 10.09 4.66 19.39
CA SER A 40 9.62 4.87 20.77
C SER A 40 8.19 5.42 20.90
N SER A 41 7.51 5.71 19.79
CA SER A 41 6.15 6.26 19.81
C SER A 41 5.13 5.19 19.42
N GLY A 42 4.16 4.91 20.30
CA GLY A 42 3.02 4.00 20.07
C GLY A 42 3.37 2.54 19.74
N THR A 43 2.31 1.75 19.50
CA THR A 43 2.39 0.29 19.32
C THR A 43 1.82 -0.20 17.99
N ARG A 44 1.37 0.70 17.10
CA ARG A 44 0.71 0.31 15.85
C ARG A 44 0.74 1.43 14.82
N PHE A 45 0.65 1.06 13.55
CA PHE A 45 0.31 1.98 12.46
C PHE A 45 -0.69 1.29 11.53
N ALA A 46 -1.39 2.06 10.70
CA ALA A 46 -2.33 1.51 9.74
C ALA A 46 -2.18 2.17 8.37
N VAL A 47 -2.42 1.38 7.33
CA VAL A 47 -2.66 1.83 5.96
C VAL A 47 -4.07 1.40 5.60
N ASP A 48 -4.90 2.38 5.25
CA ASP A 48 -6.32 2.19 4.97
C ASP A 48 -6.65 2.60 3.55
N PHE A 49 -7.26 1.68 2.80
CA PHE A 49 -7.88 1.93 1.50
C PHE A 49 -9.37 2.15 1.72
N GLN A 50 -9.84 3.38 1.52
CA GLN A 50 -11.17 3.83 1.95
C GLN A 50 -11.94 4.61 0.88
N THR A 51 -13.24 4.75 1.08
CA THR A 51 -14.12 5.61 0.28
C THR A 51 -14.22 6.98 0.94
N GLY A 52 -13.66 7.99 0.28
CA GLY A 52 -13.53 9.34 0.80
C GLY A 52 -12.69 9.43 2.07
N PHE A 53 -12.91 10.49 2.85
CA PHE A 53 -12.07 10.85 4.01
C PHE A 53 -12.73 10.58 5.37
N SER A 54 -13.89 9.92 5.39
CA SER A 54 -14.68 9.77 6.62
C SER A 54 -14.16 8.68 7.57
N GLY A 55 -13.37 7.72 7.06
CA GLY A 55 -12.94 6.53 7.81
C GLY A 55 -14.08 5.58 8.21
N LYS A 56 -15.30 5.78 7.71
CA LYS A 56 -16.45 4.88 7.97
C LYS A 56 -16.45 3.65 7.08
N ASP A 57 -15.95 3.79 5.86
CA ASP A 57 -15.92 2.75 4.84
C ASP A 57 -14.49 2.51 4.40
N ILE A 58 -13.87 1.48 4.98
CA ILE A 58 -12.49 1.07 4.73
C ILE A 58 -12.55 -0.29 4.06
N ALA A 59 -12.29 -0.33 2.75
CA ALA A 59 -12.30 -1.57 1.97
C ALA A 59 -11.21 -2.53 2.46
N PHE A 60 -10.03 -2.01 2.75
CA PHE A 60 -8.92 -2.78 3.29
C PHE A 60 -8.15 -1.97 4.33
N HIS A 61 -8.20 -2.44 5.57
CA HIS A 61 -7.43 -1.97 6.72
C HIS A 61 -6.24 -2.89 6.93
N PHE A 62 -5.02 -2.40 6.74
CA PHE A 62 -3.79 -3.13 7.01
C PHE A 62 -3.11 -2.53 8.24
N ASN A 63 -3.07 -3.27 9.36
CA ASN A 63 -2.70 -2.72 10.65
C ASN A 63 -1.68 -3.58 11.41
N PRO A 64 -0.38 -3.33 11.19
CA PRO A 64 0.68 -3.88 12.02
C PRO A 64 0.61 -3.36 13.46
N ARG A 65 0.62 -4.29 14.42
CA ARG A 65 0.61 -4.05 15.87
C ARG A 65 1.80 -4.74 16.52
N PHE A 66 2.62 -3.98 17.23
CA PHE A 66 3.81 -4.42 17.95
C PHE A 66 3.50 -4.87 19.39
N GLU A 67 2.29 -5.35 19.61
CA GLU A 67 1.77 -5.85 20.90
C GLU A 67 1.91 -7.39 20.94
N ASP A 68 2.02 -8.01 22.12
CA ASP A 68 1.99 -9.48 22.30
C ASP A 68 2.85 -10.28 21.29
N ARG A 69 4.12 -9.86 21.13
CA ARG A 69 5.13 -10.40 20.18
C ARG A 69 4.99 -9.96 18.72
N GLY A 70 3.97 -9.17 18.40
CA GLY A 70 3.77 -8.55 17.11
C GLY A 70 2.87 -9.37 16.18
N TYR A 71 1.87 -8.73 15.60
CA TYR A 71 0.97 -9.32 14.62
C TYR A 71 0.43 -8.25 13.67
N VAL A 72 -0.13 -8.67 12.54
CA VAL A 72 -0.81 -7.78 11.59
C VAL A 72 -2.27 -8.15 11.50
N VAL A 73 -3.14 -7.15 11.66
CA VAL A 73 -4.59 -7.29 11.46
C VAL A 73 -4.97 -6.77 10.08
N CYS A 74 -5.77 -7.54 9.37
CA CYS A 74 -6.44 -7.18 8.13
C CYS A 74 -7.94 -7.21 8.35
N ASN A 75 -8.66 -6.16 7.93
CA ASN A 75 -10.12 -6.14 8.03
C ASN A 75 -10.75 -5.17 7.03
N THR A 76 -12.09 -5.15 7.00
CA THR A 76 -12.92 -4.22 6.23
C THR A 76 -13.88 -3.56 7.21
N ARG A 77 -14.09 -2.25 7.04
CA ARG A 77 -15.08 -1.47 7.78
C ARG A 77 -16.16 -1.00 6.82
N GLN A 78 -17.43 -1.22 7.14
CA GLN A 78 -18.56 -0.75 6.33
C GLN A 78 -19.54 -0.03 7.23
N ASN A 79 -19.95 1.18 6.84
CA ASN A 79 -20.84 2.04 7.62
C ASN A 79 -20.41 2.15 9.10
N GLY A 80 -19.11 2.30 9.34
CA GLY A 80 -18.53 2.42 10.68
C GLY A 80 -18.36 1.12 11.46
N SER A 81 -18.82 -0.02 10.95
CA SER A 81 -18.75 -1.33 11.63
C SER A 81 -17.65 -2.21 11.05
N TRP A 82 -16.85 -2.83 11.91
CA TRP A 82 -15.78 -3.76 11.51
C TRP A 82 -16.34 -5.15 11.20
N GLY A 83 -15.81 -5.78 10.15
CA GLY A 83 -16.08 -7.18 9.85
C GLY A 83 -15.20 -8.16 10.63
N PRO A 84 -15.15 -9.44 10.21
CA PRO A 84 -14.26 -10.44 10.80
C PRO A 84 -12.78 -10.12 10.59
N GLU A 85 -11.96 -10.14 11.63
CA GLU A 85 -10.51 -9.90 11.48
C GLU A 85 -9.81 -11.11 10.83
N GLU A 86 -8.86 -10.82 9.93
CA GLU A 86 -7.82 -11.75 9.50
C GLU A 86 -6.51 -11.37 10.17
N ARG A 87 -5.85 -12.31 10.84
CA ARG A 87 -4.62 -12.04 11.60
C ARG A 87 -3.44 -12.83 11.05
N LYS A 88 -2.31 -12.16 10.86
CA LYS A 88 -1.00 -12.79 10.66
C LYS A 88 -0.18 -12.62 11.93
N THR A 89 0.22 -13.74 12.54
CA THR A 89 0.97 -13.77 13.80
C THR A 89 2.47 -13.53 13.63
N HIS A 90 2.94 -13.45 12.38
CA HIS A 90 4.29 -13.05 12.05
C HIS A 90 4.34 -11.53 11.82
N MET A 91 5.31 -10.85 12.43
CA MET A 91 5.54 -9.41 12.26
C MET A 91 6.69 -9.18 11.27
N PRO A 92 6.41 -8.65 10.05
CA PRO A 92 7.45 -8.39 9.05
C PRO A 92 8.09 -7.00 9.19
N PHE A 93 7.63 -6.19 10.15
CA PHE A 93 8.14 -4.85 10.40
C PHE A 93 8.97 -4.81 11.69
N GLN A 94 9.93 -3.89 11.75
CA GLN A 94 10.72 -3.66 12.95
C GLN A 94 10.70 -2.17 13.32
N LYS A 95 10.52 -1.88 14.61
CA LYS A 95 10.59 -0.51 15.14
C LYS A 95 11.97 0.10 14.84
N GLY A 96 11.96 1.34 14.37
CA GLY A 96 13.16 2.09 13.99
C GLY A 96 13.73 1.72 12.62
N MET A 97 13.19 0.70 11.94
CA MET A 97 13.69 0.24 10.64
C MET A 97 12.84 0.76 9.49
N PRO A 98 13.46 1.07 8.34
CA PRO A 98 12.74 1.36 7.12
C PRO A 98 12.07 0.10 6.57
N PHE A 99 11.03 0.29 5.76
CA PHE A 99 10.35 -0.78 5.05
C PHE A 99 9.93 -0.34 3.64
N ASP A 100 9.75 -1.33 2.78
CA ASP A 100 9.01 -1.23 1.52
C ASP A 100 7.72 -2.05 1.63
N LEU A 101 6.57 -1.38 1.54
CA LEU A 101 5.26 -2.02 1.64
C LEU A 101 4.50 -1.81 0.33
N CYS A 102 4.29 -2.88 -0.42
CA CYS A 102 3.62 -2.85 -1.71
C CYS A 102 2.25 -3.51 -1.64
N PHE A 103 1.23 -2.84 -2.16
CA PHE A 103 -0.13 -3.35 -2.35
C PHE A 103 -0.39 -3.47 -3.84
N LEU A 104 -0.48 -4.69 -4.36
CA LEU A 104 -0.92 -4.94 -5.73
C LEU A 104 -2.41 -5.27 -5.72
N VAL A 105 -3.20 -4.46 -6.41
CA VAL A 105 -4.62 -4.71 -6.64
C VAL A 105 -4.75 -5.71 -7.78
N GLN A 106 -5.42 -6.82 -7.51
CA GLN A 106 -5.88 -7.77 -8.52
C GLN A 106 -7.41 -7.78 -8.56
N SER A 107 -8.01 -8.36 -9.61
CA SER A 107 -9.47 -8.50 -9.72
C SER A 107 -10.16 -9.11 -8.49
N SER A 108 -9.54 -10.08 -7.82
CA SER A 108 -10.11 -10.81 -6.67
C SER A 108 -9.59 -10.36 -5.30
N ASP A 109 -8.39 -9.82 -5.22
CA ASP A 109 -7.71 -9.58 -3.94
C ASP A 109 -6.66 -8.46 -4.00
N PHE A 110 -6.16 -8.11 -2.82
CA PHE A 110 -4.90 -7.42 -2.65
C PHE A 110 -3.79 -8.45 -2.38
N LYS A 111 -2.70 -8.38 -3.13
CA LYS A 111 -1.41 -9.00 -2.78
C LYS A 111 -0.54 -7.98 -2.07
N VAL A 112 -0.20 -8.26 -0.81
CA VAL A 112 0.62 -7.38 0.02
C VAL A 112 2.02 -7.96 0.15
N MET A 113 3.01 -7.20 -0.26
CA MET A 113 4.42 -7.55 -0.14
C MET A 113 5.09 -6.61 0.87
N VAL A 114 5.94 -7.16 1.72
CA VAL A 114 6.79 -6.40 2.65
C VAL A 114 8.24 -6.74 2.35
N ASN A 115 9.05 -5.74 2.04
CA ASN A 115 10.46 -5.87 1.67
C ASN A 115 10.68 -6.92 0.56
N GLY A 116 9.82 -6.89 -0.46
CA GLY A 116 9.87 -7.80 -1.61
C GLY A 116 9.43 -9.24 -1.34
N SER A 117 8.83 -9.54 -0.19
CA SER A 117 8.28 -10.87 0.10
C SER A 117 6.76 -10.81 0.24
N LEU A 118 6.03 -11.72 -0.42
CA LEU A 118 4.57 -11.84 -0.25
C LEU A 118 4.25 -12.15 1.22
N PHE A 119 3.40 -11.34 1.83
CA PHE A 119 3.06 -11.44 3.24
C PHE A 119 1.56 -11.74 3.47
N VAL A 120 0.68 -11.02 2.77
CA VAL A 120 -0.77 -11.18 2.88
C VAL A 120 -1.39 -11.27 1.49
N GLN A 121 -2.38 -12.15 1.34
CA GLN A 121 -3.40 -12.07 0.30
C GLN A 121 -4.72 -11.76 1.01
N TYR A 122 -5.38 -10.66 0.64
CA TYR A 122 -6.62 -10.22 1.24
C TYR A 122 -7.71 -10.09 0.18
N PHE A 123 -8.68 -11.00 0.20
CA PHE A 123 -9.77 -11.00 -0.79
C PHE A 123 -10.68 -9.80 -0.61
N HIS A 124 -11.10 -9.21 -1.72
CA HIS A 124 -12.00 -8.05 -1.72
C HIS A 124 -13.33 -8.43 -1.07
N ARG A 125 -13.63 -7.81 0.09
CA ARG A 125 -14.94 -7.95 0.75
C ARG A 125 -15.96 -6.91 0.29
N VAL A 126 -15.46 -5.87 -0.35
CA VAL A 126 -16.25 -4.82 -1.01
C VAL A 126 -15.64 -4.55 -2.38
N PRO A 127 -16.41 -4.01 -3.35
CA PRO A 127 -15.85 -3.71 -4.66
C PRO A 127 -14.73 -2.66 -4.59
N PHE A 128 -13.52 -3.01 -5.05
CA PHE A 128 -12.35 -2.14 -4.95
C PHE A 128 -12.52 -0.80 -5.71
N HIS A 129 -13.36 -0.75 -6.74
CA HIS A 129 -13.65 0.47 -7.50
C HIS A 129 -14.29 1.59 -6.67
N ARG A 130 -14.80 1.28 -5.46
CA ARG A 130 -15.32 2.29 -4.52
C ARG A 130 -14.22 3.03 -3.77
N VAL A 131 -12.99 2.52 -3.80
CA VAL A 131 -11.85 3.11 -3.10
C VAL A 131 -11.25 4.21 -3.97
N ASP A 132 -11.17 5.41 -3.39
CA ASP A 132 -10.60 6.60 -4.01
C ASP A 132 -9.57 7.29 -3.11
N THR A 133 -9.31 6.75 -1.92
CA THR A 133 -8.49 7.40 -0.89
C THR A 133 -7.62 6.38 -0.18
N ILE A 134 -6.34 6.72 -0.02
CA ILE A 134 -5.41 6.05 0.89
C ILE A 134 -5.19 6.93 2.10
N SER A 135 -5.24 6.35 3.30
CA SER A 135 -4.86 7.04 4.53
C SER A 135 -3.83 6.22 5.31
N VAL A 136 -2.95 6.93 6.02
CA VAL A 136 -1.91 6.33 6.86
C VAL A 136 -1.89 7.04 8.20
N ASN A 137 -1.90 6.26 9.28
CA ASN A 137 -1.93 6.80 10.64
C ASN A 137 -1.09 5.95 11.61
N GLY A 138 -0.85 6.49 12.80
CA GLY A 138 -0.14 5.82 13.89
C GLY A 138 1.39 5.98 13.83
N SER A 139 2.09 4.99 14.38
CA SER A 139 3.52 5.02 14.71
C SER A 139 4.46 4.82 13.50
N VAL A 140 4.32 5.66 12.49
CA VAL A 140 5.09 5.56 11.23
C VAL A 140 5.47 6.94 10.70
N GLN A 141 6.65 7.04 10.09
CA GLN A 141 7.07 8.16 9.26
C GLN A 141 7.10 7.69 7.80
N LEU A 142 6.61 8.54 6.89
CA LEU A 142 6.56 8.22 5.46
C LEU A 142 7.67 8.93 4.69
N SER A 143 8.33 8.19 3.80
CA SER A 143 9.26 8.72 2.81
C SER A 143 8.55 9.06 1.53
N TYR A 144 7.72 8.15 1.01
CA TYR A 144 6.85 8.42 -0.13
C TYR A 144 5.71 7.40 -0.24
N ILE A 145 4.69 7.77 -1.01
CA ILE A 145 3.66 6.85 -1.52
C ILE A 145 3.62 7.01 -3.05
N SER A 146 3.83 5.93 -3.79
CA SER A 146 3.82 5.93 -5.26
C SER A 146 2.76 5.00 -5.84
N PHE A 147 2.35 5.29 -7.08
CA PHE A 147 1.29 4.60 -7.79
C PHE A 147 1.82 4.17 -9.15
N GLN A 148 1.80 2.87 -9.44
CA GLN A 148 2.33 2.32 -10.68
C GLN A 148 1.35 1.30 -11.26
N PRO A 149 0.81 1.52 -12.48
CA PRO A 149 -0.01 0.52 -13.14
C PRO A 149 0.87 -0.65 -13.63
N MET A 150 0.34 -1.87 -13.54
CA MET A 150 0.87 -3.07 -14.18
C MET A 150 -0.08 -3.51 -15.31
N PRO A 151 0.40 -3.75 -16.54
CA PRO A 151 1.79 -3.66 -16.97
C PRO A 151 2.34 -2.22 -16.95
N PHE A 152 3.57 -2.06 -16.47
CA PHE A 152 4.26 -0.78 -16.50
C PHE A 152 4.75 -0.47 -17.92
N ILE A 153 4.34 0.67 -18.45
CA ILE A 153 4.73 1.14 -19.79
C ILE A 153 5.32 2.55 -19.64
N THR A 154 6.54 2.74 -20.13
CA THR A 154 7.19 4.05 -20.15
C THR A 154 8.08 4.22 -21.39
N THR A 155 8.29 5.47 -21.79
CA THR A 155 9.22 5.83 -22.86
C THR A 155 10.63 5.91 -22.31
N ILE A 156 11.64 5.45 -23.05
CA ILE A 156 13.06 5.69 -22.73
C ILE A 156 13.43 7.06 -23.31
N PRO A 157 13.63 8.13 -22.49
CA PRO A 157 13.90 9.45 -23.03
C PRO A 157 15.24 9.46 -23.77
N GLY A 158 15.23 9.92 -25.02
CA GLY A 158 16.40 9.92 -25.90
C GLY A 158 16.76 8.55 -26.50
N GLY A 159 15.97 7.51 -26.26
CA GLY A 159 16.19 6.18 -26.81
C GLY A 159 17.41 5.45 -26.22
N LEU A 160 17.84 4.40 -26.92
CA LEU A 160 19.02 3.61 -26.59
C LEU A 160 20.25 4.15 -27.34
N TYR A 161 21.41 4.13 -26.69
CA TYR A 161 22.71 4.45 -27.28
C TYR A 161 23.80 3.59 -26.63
N PRO A 162 24.99 3.41 -27.26
CA PRO A 162 26.09 2.66 -26.65
C PRO A 162 26.38 3.14 -25.23
N SER A 163 26.53 2.22 -24.29
CA SER A 163 26.72 2.48 -22.85
C SER A 163 25.48 2.88 -22.04
N LYS A 164 24.28 3.00 -22.64
CA LYS A 164 23.05 3.20 -21.86
C LYS A 164 22.63 1.91 -21.14
N SER A 165 22.35 2.00 -19.84
CA SER A 165 21.80 0.90 -19.04
C SER A 165 20.32 1.14 -18.69
N ILE A 166 19.55 0.04 -18.66
CA ILE A 166 18.22 -0.01 -18.06
C ILE A 166 18.32 -1.01 -16.90
N ILE A 167 17.93 -0.57 -15.71
CA ILE A 167 17.92 -1.41 -14.51
C ILE A 167 16.46 -1.63 -14.14
N LEU A 168 16.07 -2.90 -14.07
CA LEU A 168 14.78 -3.30 -13.53
C LEU A 168 15.01 -3.92 -12.15
N SER A 169 14.19 -3.56 -11.19
CA SER A 169 14.17 -4.17 -9.86
C SER A 169 12.73 -4.43 -9.50
N GLY A 170 12.45 -5.58 -8.93
CA GLY A 170 11.09 -6.00 -8.64
C GLY A 170 11.06 -7.33 -7.91
N THR A 171 9.85 -7.76 -7.57
CA THR A 171 9.58 -9.03 -6.90
C THR A 171 8.82 -9.93 -7.85
N VAL A 172 9.20 -11.21 -7.92
CA VAL A 172 8.44 -12.23 -8.64
C VAL A 172 7.33 -12.74 -7.71
N LEU A 173 6.07 -12.61 -8.14
CA LEU A 173 4.94 -13.15 -7.39
C LEU A 173 4.98 -14.69 -7.41
N PRO A 174 4.67 -15.37 -6.30
CA PRO A 174 4.50 -16.82 -6.29
C PRO A 174 3.35 -17.24 -7.22
N SER A 175 3.54 -18.33 -7.96
CA SER A 175 2.54 -18.96 -8.83
C SER A 175 1.43 -19.66 -8.05
#